data_AF-A2WYS5-F1
#
_entry.id   AF-A2WYS5-F1
#
_cell.length_a   1.000
_cell.length_b   1.000
_cell.length_c   1.000
_cell.angle_alpha   90.00
_cell.angle_beta   90.00
_cell.angle_gamma   90.00
#
_symmetry.space_group_name_H-M   'P 1'
#
loop_
_entity.id
_entity.type
_entity.pdbx_description
1 polymer ?
#
loop_
_entity_poly.entity_id
_entity_poly.type
_entity_poly.pdbx_seq_one_letter_code
_entity_poly.pdbx_strand_id
1 'polypeptide(L)'
;MERFPDKIAMAVFAASSMPCVGKHMGIVREDLTLAKLLMTPGSQFQDDPMMKDDKLLTSANYGSVKRVCLIGMGDDIKELHRYLITLSPGTEVEEIAGADHNIMCSKPRELCDLLAKISSKYD
;
A
#
# COMPACT_ATOMS: atom_id res chain seq x y z
N MET A 1 -0.17 13.56 -5.49
CA MET A 1 -1.38 13.40 -6.32
C MET A 1 -2.17 14.69 -6.37
N GLU A 2 -2.66 15.22 -5.25
CA GLU A 2 -3.46 16.46 -5.23
C GLU A 2 -2.76 17.68 -5.86
N ARG A 3 -1.47 17.89 -5.58
CA ARG A 3 -0.73 19.09 -6.04
C ARG A 3 -0.30 19.06 -7.50
N PHE A 4 -0.06 17.87 -8.05
CA PHE A 4 0.49 17.68 -9.40
C PHE A 4 -0.07 16.39 -10.02
N PRO A 5 -1.39 16.32 -10.28
CA PRO A 5 -2.02 15.11 -10.79
C PRO A 5 -1.50 14.74 -12.19
N ASP A 6 -1.29 15.74 -13.05
CA ASP A 6 -0.86 15.54 -14.45
C ASP A 6 0.59 15.02 -14.59
N LYS A 7 1.36 15.01 -13.51
CA LYS A 7 2.73 14.46 -13.48
C LYS A 7 2.77 13.01 -13.01
N ILE A 8 1.61 12.40 -12.77
CA ILE A 8 1.50 11.06 -12.22
C ILE A 8 0.72 10.22 -13.22
N ALA A 9 1.42 9.35 -13.95
CA ALA A 9 0.78 8.40 -14.84
C ALA A 9 -0.13 7.43 -14.07
N MET A 10 0.33 7.03 -12.87
CA MET A 10 -0.36 6.10 -11.99
C MET A 10 0.19 6.12 -10.57
N ALA A 11 -0.69 5.92 -9.59
CA ALA A 11 -0.31 5.69 -8.20
C ALA A 11 -0.49 4.23 -7.82
N VAL A 12 0.55 3.64 -7.24
CA VAL A 12 0.52 2.26 -6.74
C VAL A 12 0.50 2.29 -5.22
N PHE A 13 -0.51 1.65 -4.62
CA PHE A 13 -0.65 1.51 -3.18
C PHE A 13 -0.31 0.09 -2.78
N ALA A 14 0.79 -0.07 -2.04
CA ALA A 14 1.15 -1.32 -1.39
C ALA A 14 0.97 -1.14 0.12
N ALA A 15 0.26 -2.06 0.76
CA ALA A 15 0.22 -2.09 2.20
C ALA A 15 1.56 -2.59 2.75
N SER A 16 2.11 -1.83 3.68
CA SER A 16 3.26 -2.23 4.48
C SER A 16 3.15 -1.52 5.83
N SER A 17 2.67 -2.24 6.84
CA SER A 17 2.80 -1.79 8.23
C SER A 17 3.45 -2.91 9.02
N MET A 18 4.24 -2.57 10.03
CA MET A 18 4.71 -3.61 10.94
C MET A 18 3.51 -4.03 11.79
N PRO A 19 3.12 -5.31 11.77
CA PRO A 19 1.98 -5.74 12.53
C PRO A 19 2.30 -5.61 14.02
N CYS A 20 1.26 -5.35 14.84
CA CYS A 20 1.41 -5.28 16.29
C CYS A 20 2.14 -6.52 16.83
N VAL A 21 2.91 -6.32 17.92
CA VAL A 21 3.69 -7.38 18.59
C VAL A 21 2.82 -8.63 18.81
N GLY A 22 3.29 -9.78 18.33
CA GLY A 22 2.62 -11.08 18.48
C GLY A 22 1.96 -11.64 17.20
N LYS A 23 1.90 -10.88 16.11
CA LYS A 23 1.44 -11.38 14.81
C LYS A 23 2.56 -12.09 14.05
N HIS A 24 2.21 -13.16 13.33
CA HIS A 24 3.16 -13.92 12.51
C HIS A 24 3.53 -13.11 11.26
N MET A 25 4.81 -12.94 11.01
CA MET A 25 5.32 -12.44 9.73
C MET A 25 5.93 -13.63 9.00
N GLY A 26 5.67 -13.78 7.70
CA GLY A 26 6.29 -14.78 6.83
C GLY A 26 7.75 -14.44 6.51
N ILE A 27 8.41 -13.76 7.44
CA ILE A 27 9.71 -13.12 7.31
C ILE A 27 10.74 -13.96 8.07
N VAL A 28 11.95 -14.05 7.50
CA VAL A 28 13.05 -14.81 8.10
C VAL A 28 13.46 -14.17 9.44
N ARG A 29 14.03 -14.96 10.36
CA ARG A 29 14.35 -14.49 11.73
C ARG A 29 15.26 -13.26 11.72
N GLU A 30 16.14 -13.21 10.74
CA GLU A 30 17.07 -12.13 10.48
C GLU A 30 16.34 -10.81 10.19
N ASP A 31 15.36 -10.79 9.28
CA ASP A 31 14.67 -9.52 8.96
C ASP A 31 13.72 -9.08 10.07
N LEU A 32 13.13 -10.01 10.84
CA LEU A 32 12.38 -9.63 12.05
C LEU A 32 13.29 -8.96 13.09
N THR A 33 14.51 -9.47 13.26
CA THR A 33 15.50 -8.89 14.17
C THR A 33 15.91 -7.50 13.67
N LEU A 34 16.19 -7.37 12.37
CA LEU A 34 16.53 -6.11 11.75
C LEU A 34 15.40 -5.09 11.91
N ALA A 35 14.15 -5.48 11.66
CA ALA A 35 13.01 -4.60 11.81
C ALA A 35 12.86 -4.12 13.26
N LYS A 36 13.07 -4.98 14.27
CA LYS A 36 13.06 -4.57 15.69
C LYS A 36 14.14 -3.56 16.03
N LEU A 37 15.30 -3.63 15.39
CA LEU A 37 16.41 -2.69 15.61
C LEU A 37 16.19 -1.35 14.92
N LEU A 38 15.50 -1.34 13.78
CA LEU A 38 15.29 -0.15 12.97
C LEU A 38 13.95 0.55 13.22
N MET A 39 12.97 -0.14 13.83
CA MET A 39 11.66 0.43 14.12
C MET A 39 11.76 1.60 15.08
N THR A 40 11.10 2.70 14.70
CA THR A 40 10.86 3.85 15.56
C THR A 40 9.36 4.07 15.71
N PRO A 41 8.89 4.66 16.83
CA PRO A 41 7.49 5.03 16.97
C PRO A 41 7.03 5.94 15.82
N GLY A 42 5.90 5.61 15.22
CA GLY A 42 5.22 6.40 14.19
C GLY A 42 3.83 6.81 14.64
N SER A 43 3.32 7.92 14.10
CA SER A 43 1.93 8.35 14.29
C SER A 43 1.19 8.20 12.97
N GLN A 44 -0.07 7.78 13.02
CA GLN A 44 -0.97 7.77 11.86
C GLN A 44 -1.67 9.13 11.65
N PHE A 45 -1.41 10.12 12.50
CA PHE A 45 -1.96 11.48 12.41
C PHE A 45 -3.50 11.54 12.35
N GLN A 46 -4.20 10.53 12.90
CA GLN A 46 -5.67 10.44 12.84
C GLN A 46 -6.38 11.62 13.52
N ASP A 47 -5.75 12.20 14.53
CA ASP A 47 -6.28 13.37 15.26
C ASP A 47 -5.81 14.71 14.69
N ASP A 48 -4.99 14.70 13.63
CA ASP A 48 -4.57 15.94 12.97
C ASP A 48 -5.78 16.61 12.30
N PRO A 49 -6.05 17.91 12.56
CA PRO A 49 -7.16 18.62 11.92
C PRO A 49 -7.14 18.55 10.40
N MET A 50 -5.97 18.48 9.79
CA MET A 50 -5.81 18.37 8.34
C MET A 50 -6.41 17.05 7.80
N MET A 51 -6.30 15.95 8.54
CA MET A 51 -6.88 14.65 8.15
C MET A 51 -8.41 14.63 8.23
N LYS A 52 -9.01 15.63 8.91
CA LYS A 52 -10.46 15.78 9.04
C LYS A 52 -11.04 16.80 8.06
N ASP A 53 -10.21 17.39 7.19
CA ASP A 53 -10.68 18.30 6.15
C ASP A 53 -11.15 17.51 4.92
N ASP A 54 -12.46 17.52 4.68
CA ASP A 54 -13.09 16.88 3.52
C ASP A 54 -12.60 17.45 2.18
N LYS A 55 -11.97 18.63 2.18
CA LYS A 55 -11.39 19.26 0.98
C LYS A 55 -9.96 18.85 0.71
N LEU A 56 -9.35 18.04 1.58
CA LEU A 56 -7.95 17.61 1.47
C LEU A 56 -7.67 16.89 0.14
N LEU A 57 -8.61 16.06 -0.32
CA LEU A 57 -8.51 15.31 -1.57
C LEU A 57 -9.70 15.63 -2.46
N THR A 58 -9.43 16.02 -3.71
CA THR A 58 -10.50 16.38 -4.65
C THR A 58 -10.65 15.34 -5.76
N SER A 59 -11.86 15.22 -6.30
CA SER A 59 -12.11 14.36 -7.46
C SER A 59 -11.37 14.84 -8.72
N ALA A 60 -11.20 16.16 -8.88
CA ALA A 60 -10.51 16.76 -10.02
C ALA A 60 -9.01 16.46 -10.02
N ASN A 61 -8.37 16.39 -8.85
CA ASN A 61 -6.93 16.13 -8.74
C ASN A 61 -6.66 14.69 -8.27
N TYR A 62 -6.75 14.40 -6.96
CA TYR A 62 -6.49 13.04 -6.47
C TYR A 62 -7.32 11.98 -7.19
N GLY A 63 -8.60 12.28 -7.46
CA GLY A 63 -9.52 11.37 -8.15
C GLY A 63 -9.25 11.18 -9.65
N SER A 64 -8.49 12.08 -10.31
CA SER A 64 -8.16 11.94 -11.73
C SER A 64 -6.97 11.03 -11.99
N VAL A 65 -6.14 10.78 -10.96
CA VAL A 65 -4.99 9.87 -11.05
C VAL A 65 -5.49 8.41 -11.08
N LYS A 66 -4.96 7.62 -12.03
CA LYS A 66 -5.20 6.17 -12.07
C LYS A 66 -4.52 5.48 -10.90
N ARG A 67 -5.18 4.49 -10.29
CA ARG A 67 -4.73 3.87 -9.05
C ARG A 67 -4.70 2.35 -9.18
N VAL A 68 -3.65 1.73 -8.65
CA VAL A 68 -3.54 0.28 -8.48
C VAL A 68 -3.30 -0.01 -7.00
N CYS A 69 -4.04 -0.95 -6.43
CA CYS A 69 -3.84 -1.45 -5.08
C CYS A 69 -3.26 -2.86 -5.13
N LEU A 70 -2.18 -3.08 -4.39
CA LEU A 70 -1.52 -4.37 -4.25
C LEU A 70 -2.03 -5.07 -2.99
N ILE A 71 -2.50 -6.31 -3.13
CA ILE A 71 -2.99 -7.12 -2.00
C ILE A 71 -2.10 -8.35 -1.84
N GLY A 72 -1.51 -8.51 -0.66
CA GLY A 72 -0.86 -9.76 -0.27
C GLY A 72 -1.90 -10.80 0.15
N MET A 73 -1.93 -11.95 -0.53
CA MET A 73 -2.97 -12.98 -0.28
C MET A 73 -2.75 -13.78 1.01
N GLY A 74 -1.53 -13.73 1.57
CA GLY A 74 -1.20 -14.24 2.89
C GLY A 74 -1.46 -13.24 4.02
N ASP A 75 -1.97 -12.04 3.71
CA ASP A 75 -2.28 -11.02 4.71
C ASP A 75 -3.61 -11.30 5.42
N ASP A 76 -3.64 -11.08 6.73
CA ASP A 76 -4.84 -11.18 7.57
C ASP A 76 -5.80 -10.03 7.31
N ILE A 77 -5.32 -8.88 6.83
CA ILE A 77 -6.14 -7.70 6.57
C ILE A 77 -6.58 -7.55 5.10
N LYS A 78 -6.40 -8.60 4.27
CA LYS A 78 -6.81 -8.58 2.85
C LYS A 78 -8.28 -8.21 2.63
N GLU A 79 -9.17 -8.62 3.54
CA GLU A 79 -10.60 -8.28 3.45
C GLU A 79 -10.86 -6.79 3.74
N LEU A 80 -10.05 -6.18 4.63
CA LEU A 80 -10.08 -4.74 4.82
C LEU A 80 -9.61 -4.00 3.56
N HIS A 81 -8.54 -4.47 2.90
CA HIS A 81 -8.12 -3.89 1.62
C HIS A 81 -9.21 -3.98 0.56
N ARG A 82 -9.86 -5.14 0.42
CA ARG A 82 -11.00 -5.33 -0.50
C ARG A 82 -12.13 -4.35 -0.20
N TYR A 83 -12.48 -4.18 1.07
CA TYR A 83 -13.47 -3.19 1.48
C TYR A 83 -13.06 -1.75 1.14
N LEU A 84 -11.80 -1.36 1.37
CA LEU A 84 -11.31 -0.03 1.01
C LEU A 84 -11.34 0.21 -0.52
N ILE A 85 -11.13 -0.82 -1.31
CA ILE A 85 -11.21 -0.77 -2.77
C ILE A 85 -12.66 -0.54 -3.24
N THR A 86 -13.66 -1.15 -2.59
CA THR A 86 -15.07 -0.91 -2.98
C THR A 86 -15.49 0.55 -2.73
N LEU A 87 -14.87 1.22 -1.76
CA LEU A 87 -15.05 2.64 -1.49
C LEU A 87 -14.27 3.56 -2.44
N SER A 88 -13.37 3.00 -3.26
CA SER A 88 -12.44 3.73 -4.13
C SER A 88 -12.66 3.35 -5.61
N PRO A 89 -13.73 3.84 -6.25
CA PRO A 89 -14.04 3.48 -7.64
C PRO A 89 -12.90 3.84 -8.60
N GLY A 90 -12.67 2.98 -9.59
CA GLY A 90 -11.60 3.13 -10.58
C GLY A 90 -10.22 2.65 -10.12
N THR A 91 -10.12 2.01 -8.95
CA THR A 91 -8.87 1.39 -8.48
C THR A 91 -8.73 -0.01 -9.08
N GLU A 92 -7.63 -0.25 -9.77
CA GLU A 92 -7.24 -1.59 -10.22
C GLU A 92 -6.63 -2.39 -9.08
N VAL A 93 -6.73 -3.71 -9.11
CA VAL A 93 -6.25 -4.58 -8.04
C VAL A 93 -5.31 -5.61 -8.63
N GLU A 94 -4.14 -5.76 -8.00
CA GLU A 94 -3.19 -6.82 -8.31
C GLU A 94 -2.91 -7.61 -7.02
N GLU A 95 -3.16 -8.91 -7.06
CA GLU A 95 -2.99 -9.81 -5.92
C GLU A 95 -1.66 -10.56 -6.03
N ILE A 96 -0.88 -10.60 -4.94
CA ILE A 96 0.39 -11.32 -4.89
C ILE A 96 0.23 -12.56 -4.00
N ALA A 97 0.26 -13.72 -4.64
CA ALA A 97 0.11 -15.01 -3.98
C ALA A 97 1.24 -15.24 -2.95
N GLY A 98 0.85 -15.58 -1.73
CA GLY A 98 1.78 -15.87 -0.64
C GLY A 98 2.55 -14.66 -0.11
N ALA A 99 2.27 -13.44 -0.58
CA ALA A 99 2.76 -12.23 0.09
C ALA A 99 2.00 -12.03 1.39
N ASP A 100 2.75 -11.76 2.46
CA ASP A 100 2.20 -11.35 3.74
C ASP A 100 1.94 -9.83 3.78
N HIS A 101 1.71 -9.29 4.97
CA HIS A 101 1.44 -7.87 5.18
C HIS A 101 2.58 -6.94 4.72
N ASN A 102 3.81 -7.44 4.61
CA ASN A 102 4.96 -6.71 4.09
C ASN A 102 5.38 -7.29 2.75
N ILE A 103 4.62 -6.97 1.70
CA ILE A 103 4.83 -7.46 0.33
C ILE A 103 6.29 -7.26 -0.13
N MET A 104 6.88 -6.09 0.19
CA MET A 104 8.28 -5.76 -0.14
C MET A 104 9.29 -6.74 0.47
N CYS A 105 8.97 -7.36 1.61
CA CYS A 105 9.87 -8.25 2.34
C CYS A 105 9.60 -9.72 2.03
N SER A 106 8.33 -10.13 2.00
CA SER A 106 7.97 -11.53 1.74
C SER A 106 8.10 -11.93 0.27
N LYS A 107 7.81 -11.00 -0.65
CA LYS A 107 7.73 -11.23 -2.10
C LYS A 107 8.40 -10.11 -2.92
N PRO A 108 9.68 -9.77 -2.65
CA PRO A 108 10.37 -8.66 -3.31
C PRO A 108 10.50 -8.83 -4.83
N ARG A 109 10.75 -10.05 -5.31
CA ARG A 109 10.93 -10.32 -6.74
C ARG A 109 9.62 -10.21 -7.50
N GLU A 110 8.59 -10.89 -7.00
CA GLU A 110 7.24 -10.85 -7.57
C GLU A 110 6.70 -9.43 -7.58
N LEU A 111 6.99 -8.64 -6.54
CA LEU A 111 6.64 -7.22 -6.51
C LEU A 111 7.40 -6.40 -7.55
N CYS A 112 8.72 -6.58 -7.68
CA CYS A 112 9.51 -5.88 -8.70
C CYS A 112 9.01 -6.17 -10.11
N ASP A 113 8.75 -7.44 -10.42
CA ASP A 113 8.24 -7.87 -11.73
C ASP A 113 6.86 -7.25 -12.02
N LEU A 114 6.00 -7.22 -10.99
CA LEU A 114 4.69 -6.59 -11.09
C LEU A 114 4.79 -5.07 -11.31
N LEU A 115 5.65 -4.38 -10.55
CA LEU A 115 5.87 -2.94 -10.72
C LEU A 115 6.42 -2.62 -12.12
N ALA A 116 7.31 -3.44 -12.66
CA ALA A 116 7.80 -3.29 -14.03
C ALA A 116 6.68 -3.46 -15.06
N LYS A 117 5.85 -4.50 -14.92
CA LYS A 117 4.67 -4.73 -15.77
C LYS A 117 3.68 -3.56 -15.71
N ILE A 118 3.43 -3.06 -14.51
CA ILE A 118 2.57 -1.92 -14.24
C ILE A 118 3.15 -0.67 -14.94
N SER A 119 4.44 -0.38 -14.79
CA SER A 119 5.09 0.75 -15.48
C SER A 119 4.88 0.69 -17.00
N SER A 120 5.16 -0.46 -17.62
CA SER A 120 5.02 -0.63 -19.07
C SER A 120 3.58 -0.48 -19.59
N LYS A 121 2.56 -0.58 -18.72
CA LYS A 121 1.15 -0.39 -19.11
C LYS A 121 0.75 1.09 -19.17
N TYR A 122 1.46 1.98 -18.48
CA TYR A 122 1.10 3.40 -18.36
C TYR A 122 2.26 4.35 -18.67
N ASP A 123 3.31 3.86 -19.35
CA ASP A 123 4.33 4.68 -20.00
C ASP A 123 3.75 5.52 -21.15
#